data_AF-D7BR99-F1
#
_entry.id   AF-D7BR99-F1
#
_cell.length_a   1.000
_cell.length_b   1.000
_cell.length_c   1.000
_cell.angle_alpha   90.00
_cell.angle_beta   90.00
_cell.angle_gamma   90.00
#
_symmetry.space_group_name_H-M   'P 1'
#
loop_
_entity.id
_entity.type
_entity.pdbx_description
1 polymer ?
#
loop_
_entity_poly.entity_id
_entity_poly.type
_entity_poly.pdbx_seq_one_letter_code
_entity_poly.pdbx_strand_id
1 'polypeptide(L)'
;MPGGRLTHGDRQDIASGLAEEIGYAEIARRLGRPTSTISREVARNGGPDGYRADRAHQATERRSRRPGPPPRPESPAAISADGRDPEAVRVFAEEFAGLMVQTGLPRMVARVFARLFTTDSGRLGSAELVRQLRVSPASVSKAIGYLEGLELIRRERAPGTRRELYVIDDDVWIRSWTTSARTTEMWAQAARRGVDLFDAGTPAGARLDQMRQFFAGLSDNMSGGPDAALAADVLTVLAALVHTGAPLTAEQLATALGWPPDRLADALRAAEEQPDVSCPVALRRTAADTYAVAARPEWLTPPQREALGRHRLPGPRV
;
A
#
# COMPACT_ATOMS: atom_id res chain seq x y z
N MET A 1 25.50 2.10 -14.88
CA MET A 1 24.83 2.70 -16.05
C MET A 1 25.16 4.18 -16.13
N PRO A 2 26.02 4.69 -17.03
CA PRO A 2 26.25 6.12 -17.15
C PRO A 2 25.20 6.69 -18.10
N GLY A 3 24.11 7.25 -17.57
CA GLY A 3 22.95 7.66 -18.38
C GLY A 3 22.25 8.90 -17.84
N GLY A 4 23.02 9.89 -17.41
CA GLY A 4 22.49 11.22 -17.09
C GLY A 4 21.90 11.91 -18.33
N ARG A 5 21.12 12.97 -18.12
CA ARG A 5 20.69 13.87 -19.21
C ARG A 5 21.94 14.39 -19.94
N LEU A 6 21.88 14.46 -21.27
CA LEU A 6 22.93 15.11 -22.06
C LEU A 6 23.14 16.53 -21.52
N THR A 7 24.40 16.90 -21.28
CA THR A 7 24.76 18.24 -20.83
C THR A 7 24.68 19.26 -21.97
N HIS A 8 24.96 20.53 -21.70
CA HIS A 8 25.12 21.50 -22.80
C HIS A 8 26.36 21.17 -23.64
N GLY A 9 27.48 20.82 -22.99
CA GLY A 9 28.71 20.37 -23.66
C GLY A 9 28.49 19.14 -24.54
N ASP A 10 27.82 18.10 -24.02
CA ASP A 10 27.47 16.90 -24.80
C ASP A 10 26.73 17.28 -26.11
N ARG A 11 25.90 18.34 -26.09
CA ARG A 11 25.16 18.80 -27.28
C ARG A 11 26.01 19.61 -28.25
N GLN A 12 27.01 20.34 -27.77
CA GLN A 12 27.99 21.04 -28.61
C GLN A 12 28.85 20.03 -29.36
N ASP A 13 29.29 18.97 -28.67
CA ASP A 13 30.07 17.89 -29.28
C ASP A 13 29.27 17.11 -30.33
N ILE A 14 27.97 16.89 -30.08
CA ILE A 14 27.07 16.33 -31.11
C ILE A 14 26.99 17.27 -32.32
N ALA A 15 26.86 18.57 -32.12
CA ALA A 15 26.78 19.52 -33.23
C ALA A 15 28.08 19.59 -34.05
N SER A 16 29.26 19.57 -33.38
CA SER A 16 30.56 19.49 -34.06
C SER A 16 30.69 18.20 -34.86
N GLY A 17 30.36 17.06 -34.25
CA GLY A 17 30.42 15.77 -34.92
C GLY A 17 29.53 15.68 -36.17
N LEU A 18 28.36 16.32 -36.15
CA LEU A 18 27.49 16.38 -37.34
C LEU A 18 28.05 17.31 -38.42
N ALA A 19 28.66 18.43 -38.04
CA ALA A 19 29.31 19.34 -38.99
C ALA A 19 30.55 18.71 -39.65
N GLU A 20 31.21 17.78 -38.94
CA GLU A 20 32.30 16.95 -39.44
C GLU A 20 31.81 15.69 -40.20
N GLU A 21 30.51 15.55 -40.44
CA GLU A 21 29.86 14.40 -41.11
C GLU A 21 30.14 13.04 -40.42
N ILE A 22 30.42 13.07 -39.12
CA ILE A 22 30.68 11.87 -38.32
C ILE A 22 29.36 11.18 -38.00
N GLY A 23 29.30 9.87 -38.26
CA GLY A 23 28.12 9.05 -37.97
C GLY A 23 27.76 8.99 -36.47
N TYR A 24 26.46 8.84 -36.17
CA TYR A 24 25.94 8.86 -34.80
C TYR A 24 26.60 7.85 -33.84
N ALA A 25 27.03 6.69 -34.34
CA ALA A 25 27.68 5.67 -33.54
C ALA A 25 29.06 6.11 -33.02
N GLU A 26 29.78 6.92 -33.80
CA GLU A 26 31.08 7.45 -33.41
C GLU A 26 30.94 8.62 -32.43
N ILE A 27 30.02 9.55 -32.70
CA ILE A 27 29.66 10.61 -31.75
C ILE A 27 29.29 10.02 -30.38
N ALA A 28 28.50 8.95 -30.38
CA ALA A 28 28.09 8.25 -29.17
C ALA A 28 29.28 7.63 -28.42
N ARG A 29 30.24 7.05 -29.13
CA ARG A 29 31.45 6.45 -28.55
C ARG A 29 32.33 7.51 -27.87
N ARG A 30 32.56 8.64 -28.55
CA ARG A 30 33.34 9.78 -28.02
C ARG A 30 32.74 10.35 -26.73
N LEU A 31 31.41 10.39 -26.65
CA LEU A 31 30.68 10.90 -25.48
C LEU A 31 30.42 9.85 -24.37
N GLY A 32 30.80 8.59 -24.58
CA GLY A 32 30.45 7.51 -23.66
C GLY A 32 28.93 7.35 -23.48
N ARG A 33 28.16 7.51 -24.57
CA ARG A 33 26.69 7.44 -24.60
C ARG A 33 26.20 6.33 -25.54
N PRO A 34 24.98 5.78 -25.31
CA PRO A 34 24.35 4.91 -26.29
C PRO A 34 24.04 5.64 -27.60
N THR A 35 24.23 4.99 -28.75
CA THR A 35 23.90 5.54 -30.08
C THR A 35 22.44 5.97 -30.21
N SER A 36 21.52 5.24 -29.55
CA SER A 36 20.10 5.56 -29.51
C SER A 36 19.81 6.88 -28.78
N THR A 37 20.71 7.35 -27.91
CA THR A 37 20.58 8.65 -27.24
C THR A 37 20.88 9.78 -28.21
N ILE A 38 21.96 9.65 -28.99
CA ILE A 38 22.36 10.64 -30.00
C ILE A 38 21.32 10.72 -31.12
N SER A 39 20.91 9.57 -31.67
CA SER A 39 19.89 9.50 -32.73
C SER A 39 18.56 10.15 -32.30
N ARG A 40 18.07 9.85 -31.08
CA ARG A 40 16.82 10.44 -30.56
C ARG A 40 16.96 11.92 -30.23
N GLU A 41 18.12 12.39 -29.79
CA GLU A 41 18.37 13.81 -29.55
C GLU A 41 18.38 14.59 -30.87
N VAL A 42 19.11 14.12 -31.87
CA VAL A 42 19.22 14.77 -33.18
C VAL A 42 17.88 14.80 -33.89
N ALA A 43 17.19 13.66 -34.00
CA ALA A 43 15.87 13.57 -34.63
C ALA A 43 14.83 14.50 -33.98
N ARG A 44 14.90 14.66 -32.65
CA ARG A 44 13.94 15.50 -31.90
C ARG A 44 14.21 16.99 -32.02
N ASN A 45 15.43 17.41 -32.39
CA ASN A 45 15.85 18.81 -32.37
C ASN A 45 16.23 19.34 -33.77
N GLY A 46 15.65 18.78 -34.83
CA GLY A 46 15.78 19.32 -36.20
C GLY A 46 16.41 18.37 -37.21
N GLY A 47 16.78 17.15 -36.81
CA GLY A 47 17.46 16.19 -37.70
C GLY A 47 18.93 16.55 -37.92
N PRO A 48 19.70 15.70 -38.62
CA PRO A 48 21.14 15.89 -38.82
C PRO A 48 21.49 17.23 -39.45
N ASP A 49 20.74 17.65 -40.48
CA ASP A 49 21.01 18.89 -41.22
C ASP A 49 20.55 20.17 -40.49
N GLY A 50 19.69 20.02 -39.47
CA GLY A 50 19.08 21.13 -38.74
C GLY A 50 19.46 21.23 -37.27
N TYR A 51 20.35 20.35 -36.79
CA TYR A 51 20.67 20.24 -35.37
C TYR A 51 21.48 21.44 -34.88
N ARG A 52 21.02 22.08 -33.79
CA ARG A 52 21.74 23.17 -33.11
C ARG A 52 21.76 22.95 -31.61
N ALA A 53 22.96 22.92 -31.02
CA ALA A 53 23.18 22.63 -29.60
C ALA A 53 22.40 23.59 -28.68
N ASP A 54 22.48 24.90 -28.92
CA ASP A 54 21.81 25.92 -28.12
C ASP A 54 20.29 25.79 -28.18
N ARG A 55 19.75 25.54 -29.38
CA ARG A 55 18.31 25.36 -29.57
C ARG A 55 17.82 24.09 -28.87
N ALA A 56 18.57 22.98 -28.97
CA ALA A 56 18.25 21.73 -28.30
C ALA A 56 18.32 21.86 -26.76
N HIS A 57 19.30 22.60 -26.26
CA HIS A 57 19.45 22.90 -24.83
C HIS A 57 18.30 23.78 -24.33
N GLN A 58 18.01 24.90 -25.01
CA GLN A 58 16.89 25.79 -24.69
C GLN A 58 15.53 25.08 -24.81
N ALA A 59 15.34 24.20 -25.79
CA ALA A 59 14.11 23.41 -25.91
C ALA A 59 13.94 22.42 -24.76
N THR A 60 15.04 21.90 -24.22
CA THR A 60 15.02 21.04 -23.02
C THR A 60 14.68 21.86 -21.77
N GLU A 61 15.31 23.03 -21.59
CA GLU A 61 14.99 24.00 -20.53
C GLU A 61 13.55 24.51 -20.61
N ARG A 62 13.04 24.81 -21.81
CA ARG A 62 11.65 25.23 -21.98
C ARG A 62 10.66 24.11 -21.64
N ARG A 63 10.99 22.85 -21.92
CA ARG A 63 10.15 21.69 -21.56
C ARG A 63 10.18 21.37 -20.07
N SER A 64 11.32 21.57 -19.40
CA SER A 64 11.39 21.44 -17.94
C SER A 64 10.66 22.57 -17.23
N ARG A 65 10.66 23.79 -17.81
CA ARG A 65 9.95 24.97 -17.29
C ARG A 65 8.48 25.05 -17.67
N ARG A 66 8.02 24.30 -18.69
CA ARG A 66 6.61 24.32 -19.09
C ARG A 66 5.79 23.62 -18.00
N PRO A 67 4.82 24.31 -17.38
CA PRO A 67 3.80 23.62 -16.60
C PRO A 67 3.18 22.54 -17.48
N GLY A 68 2.83 21.39 -16.91
CA GLY A 68 2.09 20.35 -17.62
C GLY A 68 0.82 20.91 -18.28
N PRO A 69 0.15 20.11 -19.14
CA PRO A 69 -1.11 20.53 -19.78
C PRO A 69 -2.04 21.18 -18.74
N PRO A 70 -2.69 22.31 -19.06
CA PRO A 70 -3.62 22.93 -18.13
C PRO A 70 -4.69 21.90 -17.75
N PRO A 71 -5.09 21.85 -16.47
CA PRO A 71 -6.10 20.92 -16.02
C PRO A 71 -7.39 21.13 -16.83
N ARG A 72 -8.08 20.03 -17.12
CA ARG A 72 -9.50 20.09 -17.46
C ARG A 72 -10.16 20.92 -16.34
N PRO A 73 -10.94 21.96 -16.66
CA PRO A 73 -11.62 22.73 -15.62
C PRO A 73 -12.36 21.76 -14.72
N GLU A 74 -12.12 21.90 -13.42
CA GLU A 74 -12.88 21.21 -12.39
C GLU A 74 -14.35 21.47 -12.70
N SER A 75 -15.14 20.41 -12.88
CA SER A 75 -16.57 20.55 -12.64
C SER A 75 -16.69 21.15 -11.24
N PRO A 76 -17.36 22.32 -11.10
CA PRO A 76 -17.43 23.02 -9.82
C PRO A 76 -17.91 22.03 -8.78
N ALA A 77 -17.10 21.87 -7.73
CA ALA A 77 -17.32 21.05 -6.54
C ALA A 77 -18.66 20.31 -6.59
N ALA A 78 -18.71 19.22 -7.37
CA ALA A 78 -19.74 18.25 -7.13
C ALA A 78 -19.41 17.78 -5.71
N ILE A 79 -20.31 18.09 -4.79
CA ILE A 79 -20.54 17.33 -3.57
C ILE A 79 -19.96 15.92 -3.82
N SER A 80 -18.93 15.49 -3.08
CA SER A 80 -18.47 14.09 -3.15
C SER A 80 -19.73 13.24 -3.22
N ALA A 81 -19.78 12.16 -4.01
CA ALA A 81 -21.02 11.41 -4.28
C ALA A 81 -21.85 11.08 -3.02
N ASP A 82 -21.22 11.15 -1.85
CA ASP A 82 -21.72 10.86 -0.51
C ASP A 82 -21.98 12.10 0.41
N GLY A 83 -21.96 13.35 -0.09
CA GLY A 83 -22.39 14.52 0.70
C GLY A 83 -21.35 15.22 1.58
N ARG A 84 -20.09 14.77 1.59
CA ARG A 84 -19.06 15.25 2.53
C ARG A 84 -18.45 16.59 2.11
N ASP A 85 -18.22 17.48 3.08
CA ASP A 85 -17.50 18.75 2.87
C ASP A 85 -16.02 18.49 2.52
N PRO A 86 -15.56 18.90 1.31
CA PRO A 86 -14.17 18.73 0.89
C PRO A 86 -13.16 19.39 1.83
N GLU A 87 -13.54 20.48 2.51
CA GLU A 87 -12.66 21.17 3.44
C GLU A 87 -12.48 20.37 4.74
N ALA A 88 -13.56 19.80 5.28
CA ALA A 88 -13.49 18.92 6.43
C ALA A 88 -12.59 17.69 6.18
N VAL A 89 -12.69 17.07 5.00
CA VAL A 89 -11.81 15.95 4.59
C VAL A 89 -10.35 16.39 4.53
N ARG A 90 -10.08 17.61 4.03
CA ARG A 90 -8.74 18.17 3.97
C ARG A 90 -8.16 18.44 5.36
N VAL A 91 -8.95 18.96 6.29
CA VAL A 91 -8.53 19.17 7.68
C VAL A 91 -8.18 17.85 8.34
N PHE A 92 -9.08 16.85 8.27
CA PHE A 92 -8.83 15.51 8.79
C PHE A 92 -7.57 14.88 8.19
N ALA A 93 -7.36 15.00 6.87
CA ALA A 93 -6.17 14.44 6.22
C ALA A 93 -4.86 15.05 6.75
N GLU A 94 -4.83 16.34 7.08
CA GLU A 94 -3.64 16.98 7.67
C GLU A 94 -3.46 16.59 9.15
N GLU A 95 -4.54 16.44 9.92
CA GLU A 95 -4.49 15.94 11.30
C GLU A 95 -3.99 14.49 11.34
N PHE A 96 -4.51 13.64 10.48
CA PHE A 96 -4.10 12.24 10.36
C PHE A 96 -2.64 12.11 9.91
N ALA A 97 -2.19 12.96 8.98
CA ALA A 97 -0.77 13.07 8.66
C ALA A 97 0.07 13.51 9.87
N GLY A 98 -0.46 14.39 10.72
CA GLY A 98 0.18 14.80 11.97
C GLY A 98 0.43 13.64 12.93
N LEU A 99 -0.53 12.72 13.08
CA LEU A 99 -0.38 11.51 13.90
C LEU A 99 0.70 10.56 13.36
N MET A 100 0.75 10.38 12.04
CA MET A 100 1.81 9.60 11.38
C MET A 100 3.21 10.21 11.59
N VAL A 101 3.31 11.53 11.60
CA VAL A 101 4.59 12.19 11.88
C VAL A 101 5.05 11.94 13.32
N GLN A 102 4.12 11.95 14.28
CA GLN A 102 4.44 11.65 15.68
C GLN A 102 4.94 10.21 15.87
N THR A 103 4.48 9.28 15.05
CA THR A 103 4.93 7.88 15.06
C THR A 103 6.22 7.63 14.27
N GLY A 104 6.79 8.67 13.67
CA GLY A 104 8.12 8.64 13.05
C GLY A 104 8.15 8.70 11.52
N LEU A 105 6.99 8.81 10.84
CA LEU A 105 6.99 8.98 9.39
C LEU A 105 7.49 10.39 9.01
N PRO A 106 8.29 10.53 7.94
CA PRO A 106 8.65 11.84 7.43
C PRO A 106 7.41 12.65 7.00
N ARG A 107 7.38 13.94 7.32
CA ARG A 107 6.21 14.82 7.07
C ARG A 107 5.59 14.70 5.68
N MET A 108 6.40 14.69 4.63
CA MET A 108 5.88 14.59 3.26
C MET A 108 5.37 13.20 2.90
N VAL A 109 5.96 12.16 3.49
CA VAL A 109 5.49 10.76 3.35
C VAL A 109 4.11 10.63 3.97
N ALA A 110 3.95 11.11 5.22
CA ALA A 110 2.69 11.10 5.94
C ALA A 110 1.58 11.85 5.18
N ARG A 111 1.88 13.04 4.63
CA ARG A 111 0.91 13.83 3.85
C ARG A 111 0.48 13.15 2.55
N VAL A 112 1.40 12.50 1.84
CA VAL A 112 1.06 11.70 0.64
C VAL A 112 0.19 10.51 1.02
N PHE A 113 0.54 9.81 2.09
CA PHE A 113 -0.21 8.63 2.53
C PHE A 113 -1.62 8.99 3.01
N ALA A 114 -1.76 10.05 3.80
CA ALA A 114 -3.07 10.56 4.23
C ALA A 114 -3.98 10.97 3.07
N ARG A 115 -3.43 11.49 1.96
CA ARG A 115 -4.21 11.79 0.75
C ARG A 115 -4.67 10.57 0.01
N LEU A 116 -3.84 9.53 -0.03
CA LEU A 116 -4.23 8.26 -0.62
C LEU A 116 -5.32 7.57 0.19
N PHE A 117 -5.31 7.69 1.52
CA PHE A 117 -6.38 7.16 2.39
C PHE A 117 -7.71 7.89 2.27
N THR A 118 -7.67 9.21 2.08
CA THR A 118 -8.87 10.05 2.13
C THR A 118 -9.49 10.29 0.74
N THR A 119 -8.96 9.66 -0.32
CA THR A 119 -9.55 9.76 -1.66
C THR A 119 -10.61 8.68 -1.88
N ASP A 120 -11.82 9.10 -2.26
CA ASP A 120 -12.93 8.18 -2.54
C ASP A 120 -12.64 7.20 -3.70
N SER A 121 -11.69 7.55 -4.58
CA SER A 121 -11.29 6.70 -5.71
C SER A 121 -10.36 5.55 -5.33
N GLY A 122 -9.80 5.56 -4.11
CA GLY A 122 -8.78 4.61 -3.64
C GLY A 122 -7.44 4.68 -4.38
N ARG A 123 -7.28 5.59 -5.36
CA ARG A 123 -6.10 5.67 -6.21
C ARG A 123 -5.77 7.10 -6.64
N LEU A 124 -4.50 7.49 -6.62
CA LEU A 124 -4.07 8.81 -7.11
C LEU A 124 -2.83 8.72 -7.99
N GLY A 125 -2.76 9.54 -9.03
CA GLY A 125 -1.55 9.71 -9.84
C GLY A 125 -0.61 10.79 -9.30
N SER A 126 0.64 10.79 -9.78
CA SER A 126 1.64 11.81 -9.38
C SER A 126 1.20 13.25 -9.60
N ALA A 127 0.51 13.52 -10.71
CA ALA A 127 0.04 14.87 -11.04
C ALA A 127 -1.06 15.35 -10.09
N GLU A 128 -1.93 14.43 -9.64
CA GLU A 128 -2.98 14.73 -8.68
C GLU A 128 -2.40 15.01 -7.29
N LEU A 129 -1.44 14.19 -6.84
CA LEU A 129 -0.74 14.39 -5.58
C LEU A 129 0.02 15.72 -5.56
N VAL A 130 0.74 16.06 -6.64
CA VAL A 130 1.43 17.36 -6.79
C VAL A 130 0.45 18.52 -6.63
N ARG A 131 -0.71 18.44 -7.29
CA ARG A 131 -1.74 19.49 -7.27
C ARG A 131 -2.40 19.60 -5.89
N GLN A 132 -2.85 18.49 -5.33
CA GLN A 132 -3.59 18.47 -4.05
C GLN A 132 -2.70 18.88 -2.88
N LEU A 133 -1.45 18.44 -2.85
CA LEU A 133 -0.51 18.76 -1.78
C LEU A 133 0.23 20.09 -1.99
N ARG A 134 0.15 20.66 -3.20
CA ARG A 134 0.87 21.88 -3.62
C ARG A 134 2.38 21.77 -3.38
N VAL A 135 2.97 20.66 -3.82
CA VAL A 135 4.40 20.36 -3.66
C VAL A 135 5.07 19.97 -4.98
N SER A 136 6.40 19.91 -5.01
CA SER A 136 7.13 19.56 -6.22
C SER A 136 6.92 18.08 -6.64
N PRO A 137 6.99 17.77 -7.95
CA PRO A 137 6.97 16.38 -8.43
C PRO A 137 8.09 15.51 -7.84
N ALA A 138 9.25 16.10 -7.56
CA ALA A 138 10.37 15.39 -6.93
C ALA A 138 10.04 14.98 -5.48
N SER A 139 9.38 15.87 -4.72
CA SER A 139 8.93 15.57 -3.35
C SER A 139 7.93 14.41 -3.33
N VAL A 140 6.97 14.42 -4.26
CA VAL A 140 6.02 13.30 -4.42
C VAL A 140 6.76 12.02 -4.79
N SER A 141 7.66 12.06 -5.78
CA SER A 141 8.40 10.88 -6.23
C SER A 141 9.23 10.24 -5.10
N LYS A 142 9.88 11.06 -4.26
CA LYS A 142 10.64 10.58 -3.10
C LYS A 142 9.74 9.97 -2.03
N ALA A 143 8.59 10.60 -1.75
CA ALA A 143 7.62 10.09 -0.78
C ALA A 143 7.02 8.75 -1.25
N ILE A 144 6.66 8.65 -2.53
CA ILE A 144 6.18 7.41 -3.14
C ILE A 144 7.24 6.31 -3.04
N GLY A 145 8.49 6.57 -3.42
CA GLY A 145 9.54 5.56 -3.33
C GLY A 145 9.80 5.09 -1.89
N TYR A 146 9.66 5.98 -0.91
CA TYR A 146 9.72 5.62 0.50
C TYR A 146 8.55 4.71 0.93
N LEU A 147 7.31 5.06 0.55
CA LEU A 147 6.13 4.25 0.83
C LEU A 147 6.15 2.89 0.11
N GLU A 148 6.64 2.84 -1.13
CA GLU A 148 6.87 1.58 -1.86
C GLU A 148 7.92 0.71 -1.15
N GLY A 149 9.00 1.32 -0.63
CA GLY A 149 10.02 0.60 0.12
C GLY A 149 9.53 0.05 1.47
N LEU A 150 8.51 0.66 2.05
CA LEU A 150 7.80 0.13 3.22
C LEU A 150 6.64 -0.81 2.85
N GLU A 151 6.45 -1.08 1.56
CA GLU A 151 5.35 -1.88 0.99
C GLU A 151 3.93 -1.35 1.32
N LEU A 152 3.82 -0.09 1.74
CA LEU A 152 2.57 0.57 2.14
C LEU A 152 1.69 0.99 0.97
N ILE A 153 2.25 1.03 -0.25
CA ILE A 153 1.52 1.36 -1.47
C ILE A 153 1.99 0.47 -2.62
N ARG A 154 1.13 0.28 -3.62
CA ARG A 154 1.48 -0.34 -4.91
C ARG A 154 1.37 0.69 -6.03
N ARG A 155 2.25 0.57 -7.01
CA ARG A 155 2.18 1.30 -8.28
C ARG A 155 1.50 0.45 -9.34
N GLU A 156 0.42 0.97 -9.89
CA GLU A 156 -0.35 0.37 -10.98
C GLU A 156 -0.29 1.24 -12.24
N ARG A 157 -0.55 0.63 -13.40
CA ARG A 157 -0.68 1.37 -14.65
C ARG A 157 -2.16 1.59 -14.95
N ALA A 158 -2.53 2.84 -15.18
CA ALA A 158 -3.88 3.18 -15.61
C ALA A 158 -4.19 2.48 -16.96
N PRO A 159 -5.32 1.75 -17.08
CA PRO A 159 -5.70 1.04 -18.30
C PRO A 159 -5.63 1.95 -19.54
N GLY A 160 -4.94 1.49 -20.58
CA GLY A 160 -4.82 2.23 -21.85
C GLY A 160 -3.91 3.47 -21.82
N THR A 161 -3.23 3.78 -20.71
CA THR A 161 -2.28 4.91 -20.65
C THR A 161 -0.93 4.52 -20.06
N ARG A 162 0.08 5.38 -20.24
CA ARG A 162 1.38 5.26 -19.57
C ARG A 162 1.42 5.91 -18.18
N ARG A 163 0.27 6.28 -17.61
CA ARG A 163 0.22 6.97 -16.32
C ARG A 163 0.26 5.97 -15.17
N GLU A 164 1.07 6.27 -14.18
CA GLU A 164 1.18 5.52 -12.93
C GLU A 164 0.12 6.02 -11.94
N LEU A 165 -0.57 5.07 -11.32
CA LEU A 165 -1.51 5.29 -10.22
C LEU A 165 -0.96 4.60 -8.97
N TYR A 166 -1.12 5.24 -7.83
CA TYR A 166 -0.74 4.71 -6.53
C TYR A 166 -1.98 4.28 -5.78
N VAL A 167 -1.95 3.07 -5.24
CA VAL A 167 -3.08 2.43 -4.56
C VAL A 167 -2.63 1.95 -3.19
N ILE A 168 -3.49 2.16 -2.19
CA ILE A 168 -3.39 1.49 -0.89
C ILE A 168 -4.22 0.21 -1.01
N ASP A 169 -3.58 -0.93 -0.81
CA ASP A 169 -4.26 -2.22 -0.83
C ASP A 169 -5.03 -2.43 0.47
N ASP A 170 -6.15 -3.17 0.45
CA ASP A 170 -6.93 -3.47 1.65
C ASP A 170 -6.08 -4.24 2.70
N ASP A 171 -5.05 -4.97 2.23
CA ASP A 171 -4.13 -5.77 3.05
C ASP A 171 -2.88 -5.00 3.52
N VAL A 172 -2.75 -3.70 3.23
CA VAL A 172 -1.55 -2.90 3.55
C VAL A 172 -1.19 -2.97 5.03
N TRP A 173 -2.18 -3.01 5.90
CA TRP A 173 -1.99 -3.15 7.34
C TRP A 173 -1.37 -4.50 7.71
N ILE A 174 -1.84 -5.59 7.11
CA ILE A 174 -1.32 -6.95 7.35
C ILE A 174 0.14 -7.07 6.87
N ARG A 175 0.47 -6.49 5.69
CA ARG A 175 1.84 -6.52 5.16
C ARG A 175 2.81 -5.65 5.96
N SER A 176 2.40 -4.43 6.32
CA SER A 176 3.19 -3.53 7.19
C SER A 176 3.46 -4.14 8.56
N TRP A 177 2.44 -4.80 9.12
CA TRP A 177 2.51 -5.53 10.39
C TRP A 177 3.51 -6.70 10.31
N THR A 178 3.45 -7.50 9.24
CA THR A 178 4.40 -8.59 8.98
C THR A 178 5.84 -8.10 8.80
N THR A 179 6.04 -7.00 8.08
CA THR A 179 7.38 -6.38 7.87
C THR A 179 7.95 -5.82 9.18
N SER A 180 7.09 -5.21 10.00
CA SER A 180 7.47 -4.73 11.33
C SER A 180 7.84 -5.91 12.25
N ALA A 181 7.09 -7.02 12.20
CA ALA A 181 7.37 -8.22 12.99
C ALA A 181 8.73 -8.86 12.62
N ARG A 182 9.08 -8.90 11.33
CA ARG A 182 10.42 -9.35 10.86
C ARG A 182 11.54 -8.47 11.38
N THR A 183 11.33 -7.15 11.43
CA THR A 183 12.32 -6.21 11.95
C THR A 183 12.52 -6.43 13.45
N THR A 184 11.45 -6.60 14.20
CA THR A 184 11.44 -6.95 15.63
C THR A 184 12.19 -8.27 15.89
N GLU A 185 11.95 -9.30 15.06
CA GLU A 185 12.67 -10.59 15.16
C GLU A 185 14.16 -10.44 14.89
N MET A 186 14.55 -9.63 13.90
CA MET A 186 15.96 -9.34 13.61
C MET A 186 16.68 -8.72 14.82
N TRP A 187 16.02 -7.81 15.55
CA TRP A 187 16.57 -7.25 16.79
C TRP A 187 16.71 -8.31 17.88
N ALA A 188 15.72 -9.20 18.06
CA ALA A 188 15.79 -10.30 19.00
C ALA A 188 16.96 -11.26 18.68
N GLN A 189 17.19 -11.57 17.40
CA GLN A 189 18.31 -12.40 16.96
C GLN A 189 19.66 -11.73 17.18
N ALA A 190 19.77 -10.43 16.92
CA ALA A 190 20.98 -9.66 17.18
C ALA A 190 21.31 -9.64 18.69
N ALA A 191 20.30 -9.43 19.53
CA ALA A 191 20.43 -9.46 20.97
C ALA A 191 20.86 -10.85 21.48
N ARG A 192 20.29 -11.94 20.93
CA ARG A 192 20.70 -13.32 21.24
C ARG A 192 22.19 -13.57 20.96
N ARG A 193 22.68 -13.21 19.77
CA ARG A 193 24.12 -13.29 19.44
C ARG A 193 24.99 -12.49 20.41
N GLY A 194 24.47 -11.36 20.89
CA GLY A 194 25.14 -10.54 21.90
C GLY A 194 25.20 -11.24 23.26
N VAL A 195 24.13 -11.90 23.70
CA VAL A 195 24.12 -12.71 24.93
C VAL A 195 25.14 -13.83 24.85
N ASP A 196 25.21 -14.53 23.72
CA ASP A 196 26.17 -15.62 23.50
C ASP A 196 27.64 -15.14 23.57
N LEU A 197 27.90 -13.89 23.16
CA LEU A 197 29.24 -13.30 23.16
C LEU A 197 29.65 -12.72 24.53
N PHE A 198 28.73 -12.00 25.19
CA PHE A 198 29.03 -11.27 26.42
C PHE A 198 28.70 -12.07 27.69
N ASP A 199 28.07 -13.24 27.56
CA ASP A 199 27.54 -14.06 28.65
C ASP A 199 26.42 -13.37 29.44
N ALA A 200 25.30 -14.07 29.66
CA ALA A 200 24.14 -13.53 30.36
C ALA A 200 24.43 -13.10 31.82
N GLY A 201 25.48 -13.65 32.43
CA GLY A 201 25.94 -13.31 33.78
C GLY A 201 26.67 -11.97 33.87
N THR A 202 27.06 -11.35 32.75
CA THR A 202 27.67 -10.01 32.77
C THR A 202 26.60 -8.90 32.72
N PRO A 203 26.90 -7.68 33.22
CA PRO A 203 25.97 -6.56 33.11
C PRO A 203 25.58 -6.21 31.66
N ALA A 204 26.47 -6.48 30.69
CA ALA A 204 26.19 -6.25 29.28
C ALA A 204 25.28 -7.35 28.71
N GLY A 205 25.58 -8.63 29.00
CA GLY A 205 24.74 -9.75 28.59
C GLY A 205 23.35 -9.69 29.20
N ALA A 206 23.21 -9.29 30.47
CA ALA A 206 21.90 -9.13 31.12
C ALA A 206 21.00 -8.08 30.42
N ARG A 207 21.56 -6.95 29.98
CA ARG A 207 20.81 -5.94 29.19
C ARG A 207 20.40 -6.48 27.82
N LEU A 208 21.30 -7.22 27.17
CA LEU A 208 21.02 -7.85 25.87
C LEU A 208 19.98 -8.97 26.00
N ASP A 209 19.97 -9.70 27.12
CA ASP A 209 18.95 -10.72 27.36
C ASP A 209 17.58 -10.12 27.63
N GLN A 210 17.49 -9.01 28.38
CA GLN A 210 16.24 -8.23 28.49
C GLN A 210 15.74 -7.75 27.12
N MET A 211 16.63 -7.20 26.29
CA MET A 211 16.30 -6.76 24.94
C MET A 211 15.80 -7.94 24.09
N ARG A 212 16.47 -9.09 24.14
CA ARG A 212 16.07 -10.32 23.44
C ARG A 212 14.68 -10.76 23.86
N GLN A 213 14.40 -10.85 25.16
CA GLN A 213 13.11 -11.29 25.69
C GLN A 213 11.97 -10.34 25.26
N PHE A 214 12.20 -9.03 25.34
CA PHE A 214 11.21 -8.02 24.94
C PHE A 214 10.88 -8.10 23.44
N PHE A 215 11.90 -8.07 22.58
CA PHE A 215 11.67 -8.07 21.13
C PHE A 215 11.18 -9.43 20.62
N ALA A 216 11.56 -10.56 21.24
CA ALA A 216 10.99 -11.86 20.91
C ALA A 216 9.49 -11.92 21.23
N GLY A 217 9.07 -11.55 22.44
CA GLY A 217 7.66 -11.53 22.82
C GLY A 217 6.84 -10.52 22.00
N LEU A 218 7.43 -9.38 21.65
CA LEU A 218 6.80 -8.40 20.76
C LEU A 218 6.67 -8.93 19.34
N SER A 219 7.65 -9.66 18.82
CA SER A 219 7.59 -10.25 17.46
C SER A 219 6.57 -11.38 17.38
N ASP A 220 6.45 -12.20 18.43
CA ASP A 220 5.42 -13.24 18.51
C ASP A 220 4.01 -12.62 18.50
N ASN A 221 3.80 -11.54 19.27
CA ASN A 221 2.53 -10.81 19.25
C ASN A 221 2.26 -10.12 17.87
N MET A 222 3.31 -9.62 17.21
CA MET A 222 3.20 -8.93 15.92
C MET A 222 3.19 -9.88 14.71
N SER A 223 3.66 -11.11 14.80
CA SER A 223 3.62 -12.06 13.66
C SER A 223 2.26 -12.78 13.56
N GLY A 224 1.33 -12.41 14.43
CA GLY A 224 0.07 -13.09 14.66
C GLY A 224 0.00 -13.63 16.08
N GLY A 225 0.05 -12.73 17.07
CA GLY A 225 -0.33 -13.07 18.43
C GLY A 225 -1.70 -13.76 18.45
N PRO A 226 -2.11 -14.35 19.59
CA PRO A 226 -3.29 -15.20 19.72
C PRO A 226 -4.49 -14.82 18.82
N ASP A 227 -4.79 -13.53 18.66
CA ASP A 227 -5.82 -12.96 17.77
C ASP A 227 -5.79 -13.39 16.27
N ALA A 228 -4.64 -13.62 15.62
CA ALA A 228 -4.63 -13.99 14.20
C ALA A 228 -4.91 -15.48 13.97
N ALA A 229 -4.33 -16.34 14.80
CA ALA A 229 -4.67 -17.76 14.83
C ALA A 229 -6.12 -17.97 15.31
N LEU A 230 -6.54 -17.18 16.30
CA LEU A 230 -7.92 -17.15 16.79
C LEU A 230 -8.89 -16.62 15.73
N ALA A 231 -8.52 -15.63 14.92
CA ALA A 231 -9.30 -15.17 13.77
C ALA A 231 -9.43 -16.26 12.69
N ALA A 232 -8.35 -16.98 12.37
CA ALA A 232 -8.41 -18.12 11.48
C ALA A 232 -9.29 -19.25 12.04
N ASP A 233 -9.26 -19.45 13.36
CA ASP A 233 -10.10 -20.42 14.04
C ASP A 233 -11.59 -20.02 14.00
N VAL A 234 -11.91 -18.75 14.27
CA VAL A 234 -13.24 -18.15 14.11
C VAL A 234 -13.75 -18.37 12.69
N LEU A 235 -12.96 -18.04 11.67
CA LEU A 235 -13.34 -18.22 10.27
C LEU A 235 -13.62 -19.69 9.93
N THR A 236 -12.85 -20.62 10.51
CA THR A 236 -13.04 -22.06 10.30
C THR A 236 -14.33 -22.55 10.95
N VAL A 237 -14.66 -22.09 12.16
CA VAL A 237 -15.92 -22.39 12.84
C VAL A 237 -17.11 -21.84 12.06
N LEU A 238 -17.02 -20.59 11.59
CA LEU A 238 -18.05 -19.96 10.77
C LEU A 238 -18.23 -20.70 9.44
N ALA A 239 -17.15 -21.11 8.78
CA ALA A 239 -17.20 -21.90 7.55
C ALA A 239 -17.91 -23.25 7.76
N ALA A 240 -17.66 -23.93 8.89
CA ALA A 240 -18.36 -25.18 9.23
C ALA A 240 -19.87 -24.96 9.40
N LEU A 241 -20.27 -23.89 10.10
CA LEU A 241 -21.68 -23.55 10.31
C LEU A 241 -22.37 -23.10 9.00
N VAL A 242 -21.68 -22.33 8.15
CA VAL A 242 -22.18 -21.96 6.82
C VAL A 242 -22.33 -23.20 5.93
N HIS A 243 -21.35 -24.10 5.95
CA HIS A 243 -21.34 -25.30 5.13
C HIS A 243 -22.48 -26.27 5.48
N THR A 244 -22.73 -26.46 6.77
CA THR A 244 -23.82 -27.32 7.23
C THR A 244 -25.21 -26.69 7.05
N GLY A 245 -25.29 -25.36 7.10
CA GLY A 245 -26.56 -24.63 6.99
C GLY A 245 -27.54 -24.94 8.13
N ALA A 246 -27.08 -25.58 9.20
CA ALA A 246 -27.87 -26.04 10.33
C ALA A 246 -27.16 -25.68 11.64
N PRO A 247 -27.90 -25.47 12.75
CA PRO A 247 -27.30 -25.25 14.05
C PRO A 247 -26.53 -26.50 14.53
N LEU A 248 -25.34 -26.31 15.10
CA LEU A 248 -24.51 -27.37 15.67
C LEU A 248 -24.18 -27.09 17.13
N THR A 249 -24.06 -28.13 17.95
CA THR A 249 -23.55 -27.99 19.32
C THR A 249 -22.03 -27.78 19.35
N ALA A 250 -21.48 -27.29 20.46
CA ALA A 250 -20.02 -27.16 20.59
C ALA A 250 -19.34 -28.52 20.48
N GLU A 251 -19.91 -29.57 21.06
CA GLU A 251 -19.39 -30.95 20.94
C GLU A 251 -19.36 -31.45 19.48
N GLN A 252 -20.43 -31.18 18.72
CA GLN A 252 -20.50 -31.54 17.31
C GLN A 252 -19.46 -30.79 16.48
N LEU A 253 -19.27 -29.48 16.75
CA LEU A 253 -18.25 -28.67 16.10
C LEU A 253 -16.84 -29.16 16.42
N ALA A 254 -16.53 -29.43 17.70
CA ALA A 254 -15.22 -29.92 18.12
C ALA A 254 -14.89 -31.26 17.47
N THR A 255 -15.87 -32.17 17.45
CA THR A 255 -15.74 -33.50 16.83
C THR A 255 -15.53 -33.39 15.32
N ALA A 256 -16.33 -32.58 14.63
CA ALA A 256 -16.23 -32.42 13.18
C ALA A 256 -14.93 -31.74 12.74
N LEU A 257 -14.42 -30.78 13.52
CA LEU A 257 -13.18 -30.07 13.24
C LEU A 257 -11.92 -30.82 13.73
N GLY A 258 -12.09 -31.86 14.56
CA GLY A 258 -10.98 -32.57 15.20
C GLY A 258 -10.22 -31.68 16.20
N TRP A 259 -10.91 -30.76 16.86
CA TRP A 259 -10.31 -29.76 17.74
C TRP A 259 -10.48 -30.10 19.23
N PRO A 260 -9.50 -29.74 20.09
CA PRO A 260 -9.70 -29.73 21.53
C PRO A 260 -10.84 -28.79 21.93
N PRO A 261 -11.65 -29.13 22.96
CA PRO A 261 -12.77 -28.29 23.41
C PRO A 261 -12.37 -26.85 23.75
N ASP A 262 -11.22 -26.65 24.39
CA ASP A 262 -10.75 -25.33 24.82
C ASP A 262 -10.47 -24.40 23.62
N ARG A 263 -9.85 -24.93 22.56
CA ARG A 263 -9.58 -24.18 21.32
C ARG A 263 -10.89 -23.73 20.66
N LEU A 264 -11.88 -24.62 20.61
CA LEU A 264 -13.20 -24.27 20.09
C LEU A 264 -13.89 -23.22 20.97
N ALA A 265 -13.83 -23.37 22.29
CA ALA A 265 -14.44 -22.44 23.23
C ALA A 265 -13.84 -21.03 23.09
N ASP A 266 -12.53 -20.94 22.89
CA ASP A 266 -11.83 -19.67 22.65
C ASP A 266 -12.28 -19.04 21.33
N ALA A 267 -12.38 -19.83 20.24
CA ALA A 267 -12.87 -19.33 18.95
C ALA A 267 -14.33 -18.86 19.00
N LEU A 268 -15.21 -19.60 19.68
CA LEU A 268 -16.61 -19.21 19.86
C LEU A 268 -16.73 -17.91 20.67
N ARG A 269 -15.94 -17.77 21.74
CA ARG A 269 -15.91 -16.55 22.56
C ARG A 269 -15.41 -15.35 21.77
N ALA A 270 -14.34 -15.52 20.99
CA ALA A 270 -13.81 -14.47 20.13
C ALA A 270 -14.82 -14.03 19.06
N ALA A 271 -15.57 -14.98 18.46
CA ALA A 271 -16.60 -14.67 17.49
C ALA A 271 -17.78 -13.87 18.10
N GLU A 272 -18.09 -14.08 19.39
CA GLU A 272 -19.11 -13.34 20.13
C GLU A 272 -18.61 -11.93 20.56
N GLU A 273 -17.36 -11.84 21.01
CA GLU A 273 -16.76 -10.61 21.54
C GLU A 273 -16.22 -9.66 20.46
N GLN A 274 -15.88 -10.18 19.28
CA GLN A 274 -15.27 -9.42 18.17
C GLN A 274 -16.08 -9.56 16.85
N PRO A 275 -17.22 -8.84 16.71
CA PRO A 275 -18.12 -8.97 15.55
C PRO A 275 -17.50 -8.57 14.20
N ASP A 276 -16.37 -7.87 14.19
CA ASP A 276 -15.69 -7.43 12.97
C ASP A 276 -14.94 -8.59 12.28
N VAL A 277 -14.46 -9.56 13.06
CA VAL A 277 -13.75 -10.76 12.54
C VAL A 277 -14.71 -11.74 11.88
N SER A 278 -15.99 -11.71 12.26
CA SER A 278 -17.02 -12.61 11.72
C SER A 278 -17.70 -12.08 10.45
N CYS A 279 -17.39 -10.86 10.01
CA CYS A 279 -17.94 -10.29 8.77
C CYS A 279 -17.73 -11.22 7.56
N PRO A 280 -18.75 -11.44 6.69
CA PRO A 280 -20.08 -10.80 6.64
C PRO A 280 -21.20 -11.58 7.38
N VAL A 281 -20.85 -12.50 8.27
CA VAL A 281 -21.80 -13.32 9.04
C VAL A 281 -21.75 -12.98 10.53
N ALA A 282 -22.78 -13.36 11.27
CA ALA A 282 -22.81 -13.26 12.73
C ALA A 282 -23.00 -14.66 13.30
N LEU A 283 -22.20 -15.00 14.31
CA LEU A 283 -22.46 -16.17 15.13
C LEU A 283 -23.72 -15.91 15.97
N ARG A 284 -24.63 -16.88 15.99
CA ARG A 284 -25.91 -16.78 16.70
C ARG A 284 -26.09 -18.00 17.59
N ARG A 285 -26.19 -17.79 18.89
CA ARG A 285 -26.52 -18.85 19.85
C ARG A 285 -28.03 -19.10 19.82
N THR A 286 -28.46 -20.31 19.45
CA THR A 286 -29.89 -20.66 19.27
C THR A 286 -30.49 -21.37 20.47
N ALA A 287 -29.67 -22.05 21.26
CA ALA A 287 -30.03 -22.72 22.51
C ALA A 287 -28.78 -22.80 23.41
N ALA A 288 -28.92 -23.37 24.62
CA ALA A 288 -27.77 -23.67 25.47
C ALA A 288 -26.78 -24.53 24.68
N ASP A 289 -25.60 -23.97 24.41
CA ASP A 289 -24.50 -24.60 23.69
C ASP A 289 -24.74 -24.97 22.20
N THR A 290 -25.73 -24.36 21.54
CA THR A 290 -25.98 -24.56 20.10
C THR A 290 -25.76 -23.28 19.31
N TYR A 291 -25.00 -23.38 18.23
CA TYR A 291 -24.51 -22.27 17.42
C TYR A 291 -24.98 -22.38 15.97
N ALA A 292 -25.38 -21.25 15.40
CA ALA A 292 -25.72 -21.10 13.99
C ALA A 292 -25.09 -19.81 13.45
N VAL A 293 -25.13 -19.62 12.13
CA VAL A 293 -24.68 -18.38 11.48
C VAL A 293 -25.86 -17.67 10.84
N ALA A 294 -25.86 -16.34 10.93
CA ALA A 294 -26.80 -15.48 10.24
C ALA A 294 -26.04 -14.49 9.36
N ALA A 295 -26.57 -14.19 8.16
CA ALA A 295 -26.04 -13.09 7.38
C ALA A 295 -26.24 -11.76 8.12
N ARG A 296 -25.31 -10.82 7.96
CA ARG A 296 -25.38 -9.45 8.48
C ARG A 296 -25.82 -8.47 7.38
N PRO A 297 -27.14 -8.28 7.16
CA PRO A 297 -27.65 -7.51 6.03
C PRO A 297 -27.37 -5.99 6.14
N GLU A 298 -26.90 -5.51 7.29
CA GLU A 298 -26.43 -4.14 7.48
C GLU A 298 -25.24 -3.76 6.60
N TRP A 299 -24.47 -4.74 6.10
CA TRP A 299 -23.39 -4.54 5.13
C TRP A 299 -23.88 -4.35 3.69
N LEU A 300 -25.17 -4.58 3.44
CA LEU A 300 -25.81 -4.31 2.17
C LEU A 300 -26.58 -3.00 2.26
N THR A 301 -26.44 -2.14 1.25
CA THR A 301 -27.30 -0.96 1.13
C THR A 301 -28.78 -1.37 1.00
N PRO A 302 -29.74 -0.52 1.42
CA PRO A 302 -31.17 -0.84 1.29
C PRO A 302 -31.59 -1.32 -0.13
N PRO A 303 -31.13 -0.69 -1.24
CA PRO A 303 -31.42 -1.17 -2.59
C PRO A 303 -30.84 -2.55 -2.90
N GLN A 304 -29.63 -2.85 -2.43
CA GLN A 304 -29.02 -4.17 -2.62
C GLN A 304 -29.78 -5.27 -1.88
N ARG A 305 -30.25 -5.00 -0.65
CA ARG A 305 -31.09 -5.95 0.10
C ARG A 305 -32.40 -6.25 -0.61
N GLU A 306 -33.05 -5.22 -1.15
CA GLU A 306 -34.31 -5.38 -1.87
C GLU A 306 -34.12 -6.20 -3.16
N ALA A 307 -33.06 -5.91 -3.93
CA ALA A 307 -32.74 -6.64 -5.15
C ALA A 307 -32.44 -8.13 -4.87
N LEU A 308 -31.64 -8.42 -3.83
CA LEU A 308 -31.28 -9.79 -3.44
C LEU A 308 -32.45 -10.55 -2.81
N GLY A 309 -33.35 -9.86 -2.11
CA GLY A 309 -34.55 -10.46 -1.50
C GLY A 309 -35.46 -11.15 -2.52
N ARG A 310 -35.47 -10.68 -3.77
CA ARG A 310 -36.24 -11.27 -4.89
C ARG A 310 -35.70 -12.63 -5.34
N HIS A 311 -34.47 -12.97 -4.95
CA HIS A 311 -33.82 -14.24 -5.26
C HIS A 311 -33.74 -15.18 -4.04
N ARG A 312 -34.30 -14.78 -2.89
CA ARG A 312 -34.28 -15.60 -1.68
C ARG A 312 -35.18 -16.82 -1.89
N LEU A 313 -34.58 -18.01 -1.91
CA LEU A 313 -35.35 -19.26 -1.89
C LEU A 313 -36.25 -19.30 -0.64
N PRO A 314 -37.49 -19.80 -0.73
CA PRO A 314 -38.32 -20.00 0.45
C PRO A 314 -37.58 -20.96 1.39
N GLY A 315 -37.33 -20.51 2.63
CA GLY A 315 -36.64 -21.31 3.64
C GLY A 315 -37.40 -22.61 3.97
N PRO A 316 -36.74 -23.60 4.57
CA PRO A 316 -37.42 -24.82 5.00
C PRO A 316 -38.57 -24.46 5.94
N ARG A 317 -39.77 -24.97 5.64
CA ARG A 317 -40.93 -24.88 6.52
C ARG A 317 -40.59 -25.65 7.80
N VAL A 318 -40.58 -24.95 8.93
CA VAL A 318 -40.55 -25.53 10.28
C VAL A 318 -41.77 -26.42 10.47
#